data_AF-A0A833E8P6-F1
#
_entry.id   AF-A0A833E8P6-F1
#
_cell.length_a   1.000
_cell.length_b   1.000
_cell.length_c   1.000
_cell.angle_alpha   90.00
_cell.angle_beta   90.00
_cell.angle_gamma   90.00
#
_symmetry.space_group_name_H-M   'P 1'
#
loop_
_entity.id
_entity.type
_entity.pdbx_description
1 polymer ?
#
loop_
_entity_poly.entity_id
_entity_poly.type
_entity_poly.pdbx_seq_one_letter_code
_entity_poly.pdbx_strand_id
1 'polypeptide(L)'
;AIVKGVDEAVLDIGFATPVMGSAPFAALKGAVDAGMNIPHSDVAFPSEERIRGEHVAAYAAVLKKENPDAYKRQFGAYIKKGLDPADLPKHFEEILARVKAE
;
A
#
# COMPACT_ATOMS: atom_id res chain seq x y z
N ALA A 1 -10.81 -0.81 15.52
CA ALA A 1 -12.19 -0.29 15.65
C ALA A 1 -13.13 -1.39 16.09
N ILE A 2 -13.11 -2.53 15.41
CA ILE A 2 -13.94 -3.71 15.70
C ILE A 2 -13.80 -4.20 17.15
N VAL A 3 -12.57 -4.30 17.69
CA VAL A 3 -12.34 -4.67 19.12
C VAL A 3 -13.02 -3.70 20.10
N LYS A 4 -13.23 -2.44 19.69
CA LYS A 4 -13.91 -1.41 20.48
C LYS A 4 -15.43 -1.35 20.22
N GLY A 5 -15.98 -2.30 19.43
CA GLY A 5 -17.40 -2.37 19.10
C GLY A 5 -17.86 -1.37 18.05
N VAL A 6 -16.95 -0.81 17.24
CA VAL A 6 -17.28 0.09 16.13
C VAL A 6 -17.05 -0.65 14.82
N ASP A 7 -18.14 -0.89 14.08
CA ASP A 7 -18.20 -1.63 12.83
C ASP A 7 -18.50 -0.72 11.62
N GLU A 8 -19.17 0.42 11.82
CA GLU A 8 -19.48 1.39 10.77
C GLU A 8 -18.57 2.61 10.77
N ALA A 9 -18.20 3.10 9.58
CA ALA A 9 -17.50 4.37 9.43
C ALA A 9 -17.79 5.03 8.07
N VAL A 10 -17.45 6.32 7.96
CA VAL A 10 -17.47 7.08 6.70
C VAL A 10 -16.07 7.63 6.45
N LEU A 11 -15.59 7.54 5.20
CA LEU A 11 -14.29 8.07 4.83
C LEU A 11 -14.33 9.59 4.74
N ASP A 12 -13.49 10.27 5.52
CA ASP A 12 -13.19 11.69 5.39
C ASP A 12 -11.76 11.86 4.84
N ILE A 13 -11.64 12.56 3.70
CA ILE A 13 -10.36 12.86 3.05
C ILE A 13 -9.96 14.34 3.18
N GLY A 14 -10.72 15.14 3.92
CA GLY A 14 -10.53 16.58 4.06
C GLY A 14 -10.51 17.29 2.70
N PHE A 15 -9.43 18.03 2.44
CA PHE A 15 -9.24 18.78 1.18
C PHE A 15 -8.49 17.99 0.09
N ALA A 16 -8.24 16.70 0.28
CA ALA A 16 -7.59 15.90 -0.74
C ALA A 16 -8.50 15.74 -1.97
N THR A 17 -7.94 15.84 -3.17
CA THR A 17 -8.68 15.57 -4.40
C THR A 17 -8.99 14.07 -4.49
N PRO A 18 -10.25 13.67 -4.72
CA PRO A 18 -10.65 12.27 -4.79
C PRO A 18 -10.21 11.65 -6.12
N VAL A 19 -8.95 11.21 -6.19
CA VAL A 19 -8.38 10.51 -7.35
C VAL A 19 -8.43 8.99 -7.12
N MET A 20 -8.97 8.24 -8.08
CA MET A 20 -9.03 6.77 -8.01
C MET A 20 -7.64 6.16 -7.82
N GLY A 21 -7.52 5.16 -6.94
CA GLY A 21 -6.24 4.52 -6.64
C GLY A 21 -5.24 5.38 -5.86
N SER A 22 -5.70 6.47 -5.25
CA SER A 22 -4.90 7.28 -4.33
C SER A 22 -4.78 6.64 -2.94
N ALA A 23 -3.84 7.14 -2.13
CA ALA A 23 -3.54 6.61 -0.80
C ALA A 23 -4.75 6.55 0.15
N PRO A 24 -5.67 7.54 0.20
CA PRO A 24 -6.87 7.44 1.03
C PRO A 24 -7.75 6.23 0.68
N PHE A 25 -7.89 5.90 -0.60
CA PHE A 25 -8.67 4.75 -1.03
C PHE A 25 -7.95 3.41 -0.78
N ALA A 26 -6.62 3.40 -0.77
CA ALA A 26 -5.86 2.23 -0.33
C ALA A 26 -6.08 1.95 1.18
N ALA A 27 -6.11 3.00 2.01
CA ALA A 27 -6.42 2.87 3.43
C ALA A 27 -7.88 2.42 3.66
N LEU A 28 -8.82 2.96 2.87
CA LEU A 28 -10.21 2.52 2.87
C LEU A 28 -10.33 1.02 2.54
N LYS A 29 -9.63 0.55 1.51
CA LYS A 29 -9.61 -0.87 1.13
C LYS A 29 -9.15 -1.75 2.29
N GLY A 30 -8.05 -1.37 2.96
CA GLY A 30 -7.56 -2.11 4.13
C GLY A 30 -8.55 -2.13 5.30
N ALA A 31 -9.28 -1.04 5.53
CA ALA A 31 -10.34 -0.98 6.54
C ALA A 31 -11.53 -1.91 6.23
N VAL A 32 -11.93 -1.97 4.96
CA VAL A 32 -12.99 -2.88 4.48
C VAL A 32 -12.53 -4.33 4.57
N ASP A 33 -11.30 -4.64 4.15
CA ASP A 33 -10.74 -5.99 4.23
C ASP A 33 -10.54 -6.48 5.68
N ALA A 34 -10.36 -5.54 6.62
CA ALA A 34 -10.34 -5.83 8.05
C ALA A 34 -11.73 -6.06 8.65
N GLY A 35 -12.81 -5.88 7.88
CA GLY A 35 -14.19 -6.17 8.29
C GLY A 35 -15.03 -4.97 8.73
N MET A 36 -14.60 -3.73 8.46
CA MET A 36 -15.46 -2.55 8.71
C MET A 36 -16.46 -2.33 7.57
N ASN A 37 -17.68 -1.93 7.93
CA ASN A 37 -18.73 -1.55 7.00
C ASN A 37 -18.61 -0.04 6.69
N ILE A 38 -18.05 0.27 5.52
CA ILE A 38 -17.93 1.66 5.03
C ILE A 38 -18.62 1.74 3.69
N PRO A 39 -19.51 2.72 3.43
CA PRO A 39 -20.11 2.89 2.11
C PRO A 39 -19.04 3.33 1.11
N HIS A 40 -18.83 2.53 0.06
CA HIS A 40 -17.83 2.78 -0.97
C HIS A 40 -18.25 2.23 -2.34
N SER A 41 -17.50 2.60 -3.37
CA SER A 41 -17.56 1.99 -4.70
C SER A 41 -16.22 1.31 -4.98
N ASP A 42 -16.25 0.07 -5.45
CA ASP A 42 -15.03 -0.72 -5.73
C ASP A 42 -14.14 -0.06 -6.78
N VAL A 43 -14.71 0.80 -7.63
CA VAL A 43 -13.98 1.57 -8.66
C VAL A 43 -12.97 2.54 -8.05
N ALA A 44 -13.15 2.93 -6.79
CA ALA A 44 -12.22 3.84 -6.11
C ALA A 44 -10.91 3.16 -5.71
N PHE A 45 -10.90 1.82 -5.58
CA PHE A 45 -9.77 1.09 -5.06
C PHE A 45 -8.58 1.02 -6.03
N PRO A 46 -7.34 1.09 -5.53
CA PRO A 46 -6.18 0.76 -6.34
C PRO A 46 -6.19 -0.72 -6.71
N SER A 47 -5.47 -1.07 -7.78
CA SER A 47 -5.26 -2.48 -8.13
C SER A 47 -4.46 -3.23 -7.06
N GLU A 48 -4.68 -4.54 -6.96
CA GLU A 48 -3.94 -5.43 -6.04
C GLU A 48 -2.43 -5.36 -6.26
N GLU A 49 -1.98 -5.26 -7.52
CA GLU A 49 -0.57 -5.08 -7.89
C GLU A 49 0.03 -3.81 -7.26
N ARG A 50 -0.78 -2.73 -7.15
CA ARG A 50 -0.36 -1.50 -6.49
C ARG A 50 -0.31 -1.66 -4.98
N ILE A 51 -1.28 -2.34 -4.39
CA ILE A 51 -1.35 -2.62 -2.95
C ILE A 51 -0.14 -3.46 -2.51
N ARG A 52 0.20 -4.51 -3.27
CA ARG A 52 1.38 -5.36 -3.04
C ARG A 52 2.72 -4.66 -3.34
N GLY A 53 2.71 -3.49 -3.97
CA GLY A 53 3.94 -2.77 -4.33
C GLY A 53 4.69 -3.36 -5.53
N GLU A 54 4.03 -4.17 -6.36
CA GLU A 54 4.66 -4.79 -7.55
C GLU A 54 5.13 -3.74 -8.56
N HIS A 55 4.35 -2.66 -8.74
CA HIS A 55 4.75 -1.52 -9.56
C HIS A 55 6.06 -0.85 -9.08
N VAL A 56 6.29 -0.81 -7.76
CA VAL A 56 7.53 -0.26 -7.18
C VAL A 56 8.70 -1.20 -7.44
N ALA A 57 8.49 -2.51 -7.24
CA ALA A 57 9.49 -3.53 -7.51
C ALA A 57 9.90 -3.55 -9.00
N ALA A 58 8.92 -3.46 -9.91
CA ALA A 58 9.17 -3.37 -11.35
C ALA A 58 9.97 -2.11 -11.71
N TYR A 59 9.59 -0.94 -11.18
CA TYR A 59 10.31 0.31 -11.41
C TYR A 59 11.74 0.27 -10.85
N ALA A 60 11.91 -0.34 -9.68
CA ALA A 60 13.23 -0.54 -9.08
C ALA A 60 14.13 -1.45 -9.93
N ALA A 61 13.58 -2.52 -10.51
CA ALA A 61 14.31 -3.42 -11.39
C ALA A 61 14.77 -2.73 -12.68
N VAL A 62 13.93 -1.86 -13.26
CA VAL A 62 14.27 -1.05 -14.44
C VAL A 62 15.40 -0.07 -14.09
N LEU A 63 15.24 0.71 -13.02
CA LEU A 63 16.26 1.67 -12.59
C LEU A 63 17.61 1.02 -12.25
N LYS A 64 17.60 -0.16 -11.62
CA LYS A 64 18.83 -0.90 -11.30
C LYS A 64 19.60 -1.31 -12.56
N LYS A 65 18.91 -1.57 -13.67
CA LYS A 65 19.52 -1.93 -14.97
C LYS A 65 19.98 -0.71 -15.76
N GLU A 66 19.15 0.33 -15.84
CA GLU A 66 19.41 1.49 -16.70
C GLU A 66 20.31 2.53 -16.04
N ASN A 67 20.12 2.80 -14.75
CA ASN A 67 20.85 3.86 -14.04
C ASN A 67 21.03 3.54 -12.54
N PRO A 68 22.16 2.88 -12.19
CA PRO A 68 22.47 2.52 -10.80
C PRO A 68 22.55 3.72 -9.83
N ASP A 69 22.93 4.91 -10.31
CA ASP A 69 23.01 6.11 -9.47
C ASP A 69 21.63 6.68 -9.16
N ALA A 70 20.73 6.69 -10.15
CA ALA A 70 19.33 7.06 -9.94
C ALA A 70 18.62 6.07 -9.01
N TYR A 71 18.93 4.77 -9.09
CA TYR A 71 18.43 3.76 -8.17
C TYR A 71 18.82 4.05 -6.72
N LYS A 72 20.10 4.35 -6.45
CA LYS A 72 20.58 4.69 -5.10
C LYS A 72 19.93 5.97 -4.56
N ARG A 73 19.68 6.95 -5.44
CA ARG A 73 19.00 8.20 -5.05
C ARG A 73 17.53 7.96 -4.71
N GLN A 74 16.81 7.24 -5.57
CA GLN A 74 15.37 7.01 -5.41
C GLN A 74 15.06 6.07 -4.25
N PHE A 75 15.82 4.99 -4.11
CA PHE A 75 15.58 3.93 -3.12
C PHE A 75 16.56 3.97 -1.94
N GLY A 76 17.31 5.05 -1.76
CA GLY A 76 18.31 5.17 -0.70
C GLY A 76 17.75 4.95 0.70
N ALA A 77 16.49 5.32 0.94
CA ALA A 77 15.81 5.07 2.22
C ALA A 77 15.54 3.58 2.48
N TYR A 78 15.22 2.80 1.44
CA TYR A 78 15.02 1.34 1.52
C TYR A 78 16.35 0.64 1.79
N ILE A 79 17.39 1.02 1.04
CA ILE A 79 18.73 0.44 1.17
C ILE A 79 19.29 0.69 2.58
N LYS A 80 19.11 1.89 3.14
CA LYS A 80 19.52 2.21 4.52
C LYS A 80 18.84 1.35 5.58
N LYS A 81 17.62 0.87 5.31
CA LYS A 81 16.85 -0.02 6.19
C LYS A 81 17.10 -1.51 5.91
N GLY A 82 17.99 -1.84 4.97
CA GLY A 82 18.30 -3.22 4.60
C GLY A 82 17.21 -3.92 3.79
N LEU A 83 16.29 -3.17 3.18
CA LEU A 83 15.22 -3.73 2.34
C LEU A 83 15.57 -3.53 0.87
N ASP A 84 15.53 -4.60 0.07
CA ASP A 84 15.59 -4.49 -1.39
C ASP A 84 14.19 -4.13 -1.93
N PRO A 85 14.03 -3.03 -2.67
CA PRO A 85 12.81 -2.70 -3.38
C PRO A 85 12.21 -3.84 -4.24
N ALA A 86 13.03 -4.77 -4.73
CA ALA A 86 12.57 -5.91 -5.51
C ALA A 86 11.78 -6.94 -4.68
N ASP A 87 12.05 -7.02 -3.38
CA ASP A 87 11.40 -7.96 -2.46
C ASP A 87 10.21 -7.33 -1.70
N LEU A 88 9.79 -6.11 -2.08
CA LEU A 88 8.65 -5.42 -1.46
C LEU A 88 7.35 -6.24 -1.47
N PRO A 89 6.97 -6.94 -2.55
CA PRO A 89 5.75 -7.74 -2.54
C PRO A 89 5.80 -8.90 -1.53
N LYS A 90 6.97 -9.53 -1.36
CA LYS A 90 7.13 -10.60 -0.36
C LYS A 90 7.04 -10.02 1.05
N HIS A 91 7.72 -8.91 1.29
CA HIS A 91 7.68 -8.24 2.58
C HIS A 91 6.26 -7.78 2.95
N PHE A 92 5.49 -7.31 1.96
CA PHE A 92 4.08 -6.97 2.16
C PHE A 92 3.27 -8.17 2.65
N GLU A 93 3.37 -9.33 1.99
CA GLU A 93 2.64 -10.54 2.38
C GLU A 93 3.05 -11.04 3.77
N GLU A 94 4.34 -10.98 4.11
CA GLU A 94 4.84 -11.33 5.45
C GLU A 94 4.21 -10.45 6.55
N ILE A 95 4.17 -9.14 6.32
CA ILE A 95 3.59 -8.19 7.28
C ILE A 95 2.07 -8.32 7.33
N LEU A 96 1.40 -8.52 6.19
CA LEU A 96 -0.04 -8.75 6.13
C LEU A 96 -0.44 -10.00 6.92
N ALA A 97 0.32 -11.08 6.78
CA ALA A 97 0.10 -12.31 7.55
C ALA A 97 0.26 -12.08 9.06
N ARG A 98 1.24 -11.27 9.48
CA ARG A 98 1.42 -10.89 10.89
C ARG A 98 0.25 -10.07 11.43
N VAL A 99 -0.19 -9.06 10.68
CA VAL A 99 -1.31 -8.19 11.08
C VAL A 99 -2.62 -8.97 11.17
N LYS A 100 -2.84 -9.95 10.28
CA LYS A 100 -4.04 -10.82 10.34
C LYS A 100 -4.03 -11.83 11.49
N ALA A 101 -2.85 -12.13 12.03
CA ALA A 101 -2.71 -13.06 13.16
C ALA A 101 -2.92 -12.38 14.53
N GLU A 102 -2.87 -11.05 14.58
CA GLU A 102 -3.19 -10.23 15.76
C GLU A 102 -4.69 -9.92 15.85
#